data_AF-A0A3R7LMT3-F1
#
_entry.id   AF-A0A3R7LMT3-F1
#
_cell.length_a   1.000
_cell.length_b   1.000
_cell.length_c   1.000
_cell.angle_alpha   90.00
_cell.angle_beta   90.00
_cell.angle_gamma   90.00
#
_symmetry.space_group_name_H-M   'P 1'
#
loop_
_entity.id
_entity.type
_entity.pdbx_description
1 polymer ?
#
loop_
_entity_poly.entity_id
_entity_poly.type
_entity_poly.pdbx_seq_one_letter_code
_entity_poly.pdbx_strand_id
1 'polypeptide(L)'
;MHPLARALQLQHTRCEVYHLWDAKFHLALSGALSAAELRGILNDTIVTAFQQVSSSLRQLQDALREEARAEAEADDDDEDDAVPQFLDAWIDRVQRIEQKHYHASVCLSQRIAEHCAAVPLTQPATQETATTCEAPKDAAQGGGVKTDPTEPRGTCASLHDAELCLLRQLVPVTAQRAFTFVSCRDASSLSSDDDDAAQNEEVTEHEAEAEESVALPSGATAAYAPRRVRRHCLTFNEAVLPLWREKQRLMRQLQEWTEELQAELASVATSA
;
A
#
# COMPACT_ATOMS: atom_id res chain seq x y z
N MET A 1 -11.83 -28.17 24.03
CA MET A 1 -12.02 -27.88 22.59
C MET A 1 -10.85 -28.54 21.87
N HIS A 2 -11.08 -29.29 20.79
CA HIS A 2 -10.00 -29.99 20.08
C HIS A 2 -8.91 -29.01 19.61
N PRO A 3 -7.60 -29.26 19.85
CA PRO A 3 -6.51 -28.35 19.49
C PRO A 3 -6.53 -27.90 18.02
N LEU A 4 -6.71 -28.85 17.08
CA LEU A 4 -6.85 -28.56 15.64
C LEU A 4 -8.01 -27.61 15.33
N ALA A 5 -9.18 -27.81 15.96
CA ALA A 5 -10.34 -26.93 15.75
C ALA A 5 -10.08 -25.52 16.30
N ARG A 6 -9.35 -25.41 17.42
CA ARG A 6 -8.95 -24.12 17.98
C ARG A 6 -7.96 -23.40 17.07
N ALA A 7 -6.95 -24.09 16.54
CA ALA A 7 -6.01 -23.54 15.57
C ALA A 7 -6.74 -23.02 14.32
N LEU A 8 -7.70 -23.78 13.79
CA LEU A 8 -8.47 -23.39 12.62
C LEU A 8 -9.33 -22.15 12.88
N GLN A 9 -9.97 -22.07 14.05
CA GLN A 9 -10.71 -20.88 14.47
C GLN A 9 -9.79 -19.64 14.51
N LEU A 10 -8.60 -19.77 15.11
CA LEU A 10 -7.63 -18.68 15.19
C LEU A 10 -7.16 -18.23 13.80
N GLN A 11 -6.95 -19.18 12.88
CA GLN A 11 -6.61 -18.89 11.49
C GLN A 11 -7.72 -18.12 10.78
N HIS A 12 -8.98 -18.53 10.97
CA HIS A 12 -10.11 -17.84 10.38
C HIS A 12 -10.24 -16.40 10.87
N THR A 13 -10.18 -16.18 12.19
CA THR A 13 -10.18 -14.82 12.77
C THR A 13 -9.07 -13.97 12.17
N ARG A 14 -7.90 -14.55 11.93
CA ARG A 14 -6.79 -13.81 11.32
C ARG A 14 -7.07 -13.39 9.87
N CYS A 15 -7.65 -14.27 9.07
CA CYS A 15 -8.07 -13.94 7.70
C CYS A 15 -9.06 -12.77 7.71
N GLU A 16 -10.03 -12.77 8.63
CA GLU A 16 -10.98 -11.67 8.79
C GLU A 16 -10.27 -10.34 9.12
N VAL A 17 -9.25 -10.36 9.99
CA VAL A 17 -8.46 -9.16 10.34
C VAL A 17 -7.68 -8.64 9.13
N TYR A 18 -7.12 -9.51 8.29
CA TYR A 18 -6.47 -9.09 7.03
C TYR A 18 -7.46 -8.44 6.05
N HIS A 19 -8.64 -9.04 5.88
CA HIS A 19 -9.69 -8.45 5.04
C HIS A 19 -10.14 -7.09 5.58
N LEU A 20 -10.26 -6.94 6.89
CA LEU A 20 -10.57 -5.67 7.53
C LEU A 20 -9.49 -4.64 7.24
N TRP A 21 -8.21 -4.98 7.35
CA TRP A 21 -7.11 -4.09 7.00
C TRP A 21 -7.21 -3.62 5.54
N ASP A 22 -7.26 -4.54 4.57
CA ASP A 22 -7.33 -4.18 3.15
C ASP A 22 -8.55 -3.26 2.88
N ALA A 23 -9.71 -3.58 3.45
CA ALA A 23 -10.92 -2.75 3.31
C ALA A 23 -10.73 -1.33 3.88
N LYS A 24 -10.16 -1.19 5.08
CA LYS A 24 -9.94 0.13 5.71
C LYS A 24 -8.88 0.95 4.99
N PHE A 25 -7.84 0.29 4.49
CA PHE A 25 -6.83 0.94 3.66
C PHE A 25 -7.45 1.51 2.38
N HIS A 26 -8.29 0.75 1.67
CA HIS A 26 -8.96 1.24 0.47
C HIS A 26 -9.98 2.36 0.74
N LEU A 27 -10.68 2.34 1.88
CA LEU A 27 -11.52 3.46 2.31
C LEU A 27 -10.70 4.73 2.60
N ALA A 28 -9.49 4.58 3.13
CA ALA A 28 -8.61 5.73 3.33
C ALA A 28 -8.09 6.29 2.00
N LEU A 29 -7.73 5.42 1.05
CA LEU A 29 -7.32 5.83 -0.30
C LEU A 29 -8.44 6.56 -1.06
N SER A 30 -9.69 6.19 -0.84
CA SER A 30 -10.83 6.87 -1.47
C SER A 30 -11.21 8.19 -0.78
N GLY A 31 -10.58 8.53 0.34
CA GLY A 31 -10.94 9.68 1.18
C GLY A 31 -12.18 9.47 2.04
N ALA A 32 -12.78 8.27 2.04
CA ALA A 32 -13.93 7.93 2.88
C ALA A 32 -13.53 7.69 4.35
N LEU A 33 -12.24 7.52 4.62
CA LEU A 33 -11.67 7.39 5.95
C LEU A 33 -10.48 8.35 6.08
N SER A 34 -10.46 9.18 7.13
CA SER A 34 -9.34 10.08 7.39
C SER A 34 -8.10 9.31 7.86
N ALA A 35 -6.92 9.93 7.73
CA ALA A 35 -5.67 9.36 8.21
C ALA A 35 -5.66 9.14 9.74
N ALA A 36 -6.36 9.99 10.50
CA ALA A 36 -6.48 9.85 11.95
C ALA A 36 -7.38 8.66 12.32
N GLU A 37 -8.51 8.49 11.65
CA GLU A 37 -9.41 7.35 11.85
C GLU A 37 -8.74 6.03 11.45
N LEU A 38 -8.04 6.01 10.30
CA LEU A 38 -7.27 4.83 9.89
C LEU A 38 -6.23 4.45 10.94
N ARG A 39 -5.49 5.43 11.49
CA ARG A 39 -4.49 5.19 12.53
C ARG A 39 -5.11 4.61 13.79
N GLY A 40 -6.25 5.14 14.23
CA GLY A 40 -7.00 4.61 15.37
C GLY A 40 -7.41 3.15 15.12
N ILE A 41 -8.03 2.87 13.98
CA ILE A 41 -8.46 1.51 13.62
C ILE A 41 -7.28 0.53 13.51
N LEU A 42 -6.16 0.97 12.93
CA LEU A 42 -4.95 0.14 12.84
C LEU A 42 -4.44 -0.24 14.22
N ASN A 43 -4.28 0.72 15.12
CA ASN A 43 -3.70 0.46 16.44
C ASN A 43 -4.67 -0.27 17.36
N ASP A 44 -5.91 0.22 17.47
CA ASP A 44 -6.84 -0.23 18.51
C ASP A 44 -7.53 -1.55 18.13
N THR A 45 -7.74 -1.79 16.83
CA THR A 45 -8.46 -2.96 16.32
C THR A 45 -7.54 -3.96 15.63
N ILE A 46 -6.88 -3.55 14.53
CA ILE A 46 -6.19 -4.50 13.64
C ILE A 46 -4.94 -5.08 14.31
N VAL A 47 -4.05 -4.22 14.83
CA VAL A 47 -2.82 -4.65 15.50
C VAL A 47 -3.15 -5.45 16.76
N THR A 48 -4.09 -4.96 17.59
CA THR A 48 -4.56 -5.68 18.77
C THR A 48 -5.09 -7.08 18.43
N ALA A 49 -5.92 -7.20 17.39
CA ALA A 49 -6.47 -8.50 16.98
C ALA A 49 -5.37 -9.46 16.48
N PHE A 50 -4.41 -8.98 15.68
CA PHE A 50 -3.27 -9.79 15.28
C PHE A 50 -2.43 -10.26 16.48
N GLN A 51 -2.17 -9.37 17.44
CA GLN A 51 -1.44 -9.71 18.66
C GLN A 51 -2.19 -10.75 19.50
N GLN A 52 -3.51 -10.62 19.62
CA GLN A 52 -4.34 -11.57 20.35
C GLN A 52 -4.33 -12.95 19.70
N VAL A 53 -4.46 -13.03 18.37
CA VAL A 53 -4.38 -14.30 17.65
C VAL A 53 -2.99 -14.91 17.78
N SER A 54 -1.92 -14.14 17.57
CA SER A 54 -0.53 -14.62 17.75
C SER A 54 -0.31 -15.19 19.14
N SER A 55 -0.77 -14.48 20.17
CA SER A 55 -0.62 -14.91 21.57
C SER A 55 -1.44 -16.17 21.84
N SER A 56 -2.65 -16.27 21.32
CA SER A 56 -3.50 -17.46 21.46
C SER A 56 -2.89 -18.69 20.77
N LEU A 57 -2.22 -18.51 19.63
CA LEU A 57 -1.49 -19.59 18.97
C LEU A 57 -0.28 -20.03 19.79
N ARG A 58 0.47 -19.10 20.39
CA ARG A 58 1.59 -19.44 21.29
C ARG A 58 1.10 -20.20 22.53
N GLN A 59 0.02 -19.75 23.15
CA GLN A 59 -0.60 -20.45 24.29
C GLN A 59 -1.03 -21.88 23.91
N LEU A 60 -1.60 -22.05 22.72
CA LEU A 60 -1.96 -23.38 22.21
C LEU A 60 -0.70 -24.25 22.04
N GLN A 61 0.37 -23.69 21.49
CA GLN A 61 1.65 -24.36 21.30
C GLN A 61 2.29 -24.78 22.64
N ASP A 62 2.25 -23.90 23.65
CA ASP A 62 2.79 -24.17 24.98
C ASP A 62 1.98 -25.28 25.69
N ALA A 63 0.65 -25.25 25.60
CA ALA A 63 -0.21 -26.31 26.16
C ALA A 63 0.10 -27.69 25.57
N LEU A 64 0.28 -27.78 24.24
CA LEU A 64 0.64 -29.04 23.56
C LEU A 64 1.98 -29.60 24.05
N ARG A 65 2.95 -28.72 24.33
CA ARG A 65 4.27 -29.13 24.83
C ARG A 65 4.24 -29.56 26.29
N GLU A 66 3.38 -28.95 27.09
CA GLU A 66 3.17 -29.35 28.49
C GLU A 66 2.49 -30.72 28.57
N GLU A 67 1.47 -30.95 27.74
CA GLU A 67 0.78 -32.25 27.62
C GLU A 67 1.77 -33.36 27.20
N ALA A 68 2.53 -33.15 26.11
CA ALA A 68 3.52 -34.13 25.64
C ALA A 68 4.63 -34.43 26.68
N ARG A 69 5.04 -33.45 27.49
CA ARG A 69 6.00 -33.68 28.58
C ARG A 69 5.41 -34.51 29.71
N ALA A 70 4.15 -34.27 30.06
CA ALA A 70 3.47 -35.03 31.10
C ALA A 70 3.26 -36.50 30.68
N GLU A 71 2.99 -36.74 29.39
CA GLU A 71 2.84 -38.08 28.82
C GLU A 71 4.18 -38.83 28.73
N ALA A 72 5.26 -38.15 28.34
CA ALA A 72 6.61 -38.74 28.30
C ALA A 72 7.15 -39.15 29.69
N GLU A 73 6.69 -38.53 30.77
CA GLU A 73 7.03 -38.91 32.15
C GLU A 73 6.20 -40.11 32.68
N ALA A 74 5.16 -40.53 31.94
CA ALA A 74 4.21 -41.57 32.36
C ALA A 74 4.59 -43.00 31.91
N ASP A 75 5.72 -43.19 31.22
CA ASP A 75 6.28 -44.51 30.82
C ASP A 75 5.36 -45.35 29.91
N ASP A 76 4.40 -44.71 29.22
CA ASP A 76 3.58 -45.32 28.17
C ASP A 76 4.20 -45.02 26.79
N ASP A 77 4.60 -46.10 26.10
CA ASP A 77 5.27 -46.14 24.79
C ASP A 77 4.24 -45.93 23.65
N ASP A 78 3.37 -44.92 23.78
CA ASP A 78 2.31 -44.67 22.79
C ASP A 78 2.84 -43.83 21.62
N GLU A 79 2.83 -44.43 20.41
CA GLU A 79 3.27 -43.85 19.13
C GLU A 79 2.35 -42.71 18.60
N ASP A 80 1.42 -42.18 19.38
CA ASP A 80 0.33 -41.29 18.91
C ASP A 80 0.62 -39.77 19.01
N ASP A 81 1.91 -39.42 19.00
CA ASP A 81 2.42 -38.04 19.09
C ASP A 81 2.28 -37.20 17.81
N ALA A 82 1.64 -37.75 16.77
CA ALA A 82 1.62 -37.15 15.43
C ALA A 82 0.87 -35.80 15.37
N VAL A 83 -0.24 -35.66 16.11
CA VAL A 83 -1.09 -34.46 16.08
C VAL A 83 -0.45 -33.27 16.82
N PRO A 84 0.06 -33.42 18.06
CA PRO A 84 0.78 -32.33 18.73
C PRO A 84 2.00 -31.84 17.95
N GLN A 85 2.79 -32.75 17.38
CA GLN A 85 3.97 -32.41 16.56
C GLN A 85 3.60 -31.67 15.27
N PHE A 86 2.56 -32.16 14.56
CA PHE A 86 2.03 -31.47 13.39
C PHE A 86 1.61 -30.04 13.74
N LEU A 87 0.86 -29.87 14.83
CA LEU A 87 0.28 -28.58 15.20
C LEU A 87 1.35 -27.58 15.66
N ASP A 88 2.38 -28.03 16.39
CA ASP A 88 3.55 -27.22 16.75
C ASP A 88 4.27 -26.69 15.49
N ALA A 89 4.56 -27.58 14.54
CA ALA A 89 5.21 -27.22 13.28
C ALA A 89 4.34 -26.30 12.41
N TRP A 90 3.03 -26.55 12.38
CA TRP A 90 2.05 -25.74 11.67
C TRP A 90 2.02 -24.30 12.21
N ILE A 91 1.94 -24.13 13.55
CA ILE A 91 1.91 -22.82 14.20
C ILE A 91 3.15 -22.00 13.85
N ASP A 92 4.34 -22.61 13.97
CA ASP A 92 5.61 -21.92 13.66
C ASP A 92 5.73 -21.55 12.17
N ARG A 93 5.18 -22.36 11.28
CA ARG A 93 5.20 -22.08 9.85
C ARG A 93 4.25 -20.95 9.48
N VAL A 94 3.02 -21.00 9.96
CA VAL A 94 2.01 -19.97 9.70
C VAL A 94 2.45 -18.62 10.25
N GLN A 95 2.96 -18.56 11.49
CA GLN A 95 3.44 -17.31 12.08
C GLN A 95 4.60 -16.68 11.28
N ARG A 96 5.52 -17.49 10.75
CA ARG A 96 6.61 -16.99 9.89
C ARG A 96 6.11 -16.44 8.56
N ILE A 97 5.17 -17.14 7.91
CA ILE A 97 4.58 -16.69 6.64
C ILE A 97 3.82 -15.37 6.86
N GLU A 98 3.07 -15.28 7.96
CA GLU A 98 2.31 -14.08 8.31
C GLU A 98 3.17 -12.89 8.63
N GLN A 99 4.27 -13.07 9.36
CA GLN A 99 5.19 -11.97 9.62
C GLN A 99 5.70 -11.36 8.31
N LYS A 100 6.06 -12.21 7.34
CA LYS A 100 6.45 -11.77 6.00
C LYS A 100 5.30 -11.10 5.26
N HIS A 101 4.10 -11.67 5.35
CA HIS A 101 2.92 -11.15 4.67
C HIS A 101 2.52 -9.77 5.21
N TYR A 102 2.54 -9.60 6.53
CA TYR A 102 2.34 -8.32 7.19
C TYR A 102 3.36 -7.29 6.70
N HIS A 103 4.65 -7.63 6.72
CA HIS A 103 5.70 -6.73 6.27
C HIS A 103 5.53 -6.32 4.80
N ALA A 104 5.30 -7.28 3.89
CA ALA A 104 5.04 -7.00 2.49
C ALA A 104 3.79 -6.12 2.30
N SER A 105 2.73 -6.35 3.08
CA SER A 105 1.49 -5.58 3.03
C SER A 105 1.67 -4.15 3.51
N VAL A 106 2.37 -3.92 4.63
CA VAL A 106 2.69 -2.57 5.13
C VAL A 106 3.52 -1.80 4.10
N CYS A 107 4.60 -2.42 3.60
CA CYS A 107 5.47 -1.80 2.61
C CYS A 107 4.71 -1.46 1.32
N LEU A 108 3.85 -2.37 0.84
CA LEU A 108 3.01 -2.13 -0.35
C LEU A 108 2.05 -0.96 -0.11
N SER A 109 1.33 -0.95 1.03
CA SER A 109 0.43 0.14 1.39
C SER A 109 1.14 1.49 1.48
N GLN A 110 2.34 1.52 2.04
CA GLN A 110 3.15 2.73 2.12
C GLN A 110 3.54 3.24 0.73
N ARG A 111 4.03 2.36 -0.15
CA ARG A 111 4.39 2.74 -1.53
C ARG A 111 3.19 3.25 -2.33
N ILE A 112 2.02 2.65 -2.13
CA ILE A 112 0.77 3.13 -2.73
C ILE A 112 0.44 4.53 -2.19
N ALA A 113 0.46 4.74 -0.88
CA ALA A 113 0.16 6.04 -0.29
C ALA A 113 1.13 7.14 -0.75
N GLU A 114 2.44 6.83 -0.83
CA GLU A 114 3.47 7.73 -1.35
C GLU A 114 3.22 8.10 -2.82
N HIS A 115 2.84 7.12 -3.65
CA HIS A 115 2.54 7.35 -5.07
C HIS A 115 1.25 8.14 -5.30
N CYS A 116 0.28 8.03 -4.39
CA CYS A 116 -0.97 8.77 -4.45
C CYS A 116 -0.88 10.18 -3.86
N ALA A 117 0.27 10.58 -3.30
CA ALA A 117 0.44 11.90 -2.72
C ALA A 117 0.37 12.97 -3.81
N ALA A 118 -0.51 13.97 -3.62
CA ALA A 118 -0.68 15.04 -4.58
C ALA A 118 0.60 15.88 -4.71
N VAL A 119 1.06 16.10 -5.95
CA VAL A 119 2.22 16.94 -6.26
C VAL A 119 1.72 18.32 -6.69
N PRO A 120 2.38 19.43 -6.30
CA PRO A 120 2.04 20.76 -6.82
C PRO A 120 2.10 20.77 -8.34
N LEU A 121 1.03 21.23 -8.98
CA LEU A 121 1.00 21.42 -10.43
C LEU A 121 1.60 22.79 -10.76
N THR A 122 2.39 22.88 -11.83
CA THR A 122 2.78 24.16 -12.41
C THR A 122 1.51 24.86 -12.89
N GLN A 123 1.13 25.96 -12.25
CA GLN A 123 0.10 26.81 -12.82
C GLN A 123 0.67 27.45 -14.09
N PRO A 124 -0.08 27.51 -15.20
CA PRO A 124 0.34 28.30 -16.33
C PRO A 124 0.46 29.75 -15.84
N ALA A 125 1.69 30.28 -15.87
CA ALA A 125 1.96 31.66 -15.51
C ALA A 125 1.03 32.53 -16.34
N THR A 126 0.04 33.12 -15.69
CA THR A 126 -0.73 34.20 -16.31
C THR A 126 0.28 35.30 -16.50
N GLN A 127 0.70 35.56 -17.74
CA GLN A 127 1.56 36.68 -18.09
C GLN A 127 0.88 37.95 -17.57
N GLU A 128 1.31 38.44 -16.39
CA GLU A 128 1.08 39.81 -16.00
C GLU A 128 1.99 40.68 -16.85
N THR A 129 1.49 41.06 -18.02
CA THR A 129 1.92 42.27 -18.69
C THR A 129 1.52 43.46 -17.81
N ALA A 130 2.45 43.92 -16.99
CA ALA A 130 2.34 45.22 -16.32
C ALA A 130 3.71 45.90 -16.26
N THR A 131 4.04 46.50 -17.40
CA THR A 131 4.54 47.87 -17.54
C THR A 131 5.18 48.50 -16.30
N THR A 132 6.49 48.70 -16.40
CA THR A 132 7.27 49.71 -15.68
C THR A 132 6.49 51.03 -15.53
N CYS A 133 6.20 51.43 -14.29
CA CYS A 133 6.01 52.84 -13.94
C CYS A 133 6.72 53.14 -12.62
N GLU A 134 7.49 54.21 -12.68
CA GLU A 134 8.41 54.72 -11.68
C GLU A 134 7.72 55.12 -10.37
N ALA A 135 8.47 54.99 -9.28
CA ALA A 135 8.10 55.53 -7.97
C ALA A 135 8.10 57.07 -7.97
N PRO A 136 7.22 57.68 -7.15
CA PRO A 136 7.74 58.65 -6.21
C PRO A 136 7.23 58.44 -4.77
N LYS A 137 8.10 58.84 -3.83
CA LYS A 137 7.90 58.91 -2.38
C LYS A 137 6.77 59.88 -2.02
N ASP A 138 5.94 59.54 -1.03
CA ASP A 138 5.93 60.17 0.32
C ASP A 138 4.63 59.91 1.10
N ALA A 139 4.81 59.86 2.43
CA ALA A 139 3.87 60.22 3.51
C ALA A 139 2.57 59.42 3.77
N ALA A 140 2.65 58.61 4.84
CA ALA A 140 1.85 58.66 6.07
C ALA A 140 0.29 58.57 6.05
N GLN A 141 -0.17 57.70 6.97
CA GLN A 141 -1.46 57.63 7.69
C GLN A 141 -2.62 56.81 7.09
N GLY A 142 -2.99 55.75 7.84
CA GLY A 142 -4.39 55.49 8.17
C GLY A 142 -4.94 54.10 7.84
N GLY A 143 -5.05 53.25 8.87
CA GLY A 143 -6.14 52.29 9.09
C GLY A 143 -6.49 51.27 8.00
N GLY A 144 -6.25 49.99 8.28
CA GLY A 144 -6.85 48.91 7.50
C GLY A 144 -6.43 47.54 7.98
N VAL A 145 -7.41 46.73 8.35
CA VAL A 145 -7.33 45.32 8.76
C VAL A 145 -6.25 44.56 7.98
N LYS A 146 -5.29 43.97 8.71
CA LYS A 146 -4.28 43.07 8.16
C LYS A 146 -4.96 41.71 7.90
N THR A 147 -5.67 41.58 6.78
CA THR A 147 -5.92 40.28 6.18
C THR A 147 -4.61 39.81 5.57
N ASP A 148 -4.06 38.72 6.10
CA ASP A 148 -2.95 38.01 5.47
C ASP A 148 -3.27 37.76 3.99
N PRO A 149 -2.31 37.97 3.07
CA PRO A 149 -2.46 37.48 1.71
C PRO A 149 -2.47 35.97 1.80
N THR A 150 -3.66 35.38 1.65
CA THR A 150 -3.80 33.95 1.41
C THR A 150 -3.04 33.67 0.12
N GLU A 151 -1.85 33.09 0.24
CA GLU A 151 -1.08 32.57 -0.89
C GLU A 151 -2.03 31.76 -1.78
N PRO A 152 -1.93 31.87 -3.12
CA PRO A 152 -2.70 31.03 -4.00
C PRO A 152 -2.30 29.59 -3.70
N ARG A 153 -3.16 28.85 -2.99
CA ARG A 153 -2.98 27.42 -2.79
C ARG A 153 -2.90 26.81 -4.17
N GLY A 154 -1.69 26.47 -4.60
CA GLY A 154 -1.46 25.76 -5.85
C GLY A 154 -2.38 24.55 -5.92
N THR A 155 -3.01 24.34 -7.07
CA THR A 155 -3.77 23.12 -7.32
C THR A 155 -2.81 21.94 -7.27
N CYS A 156 -2.94 21.08 -6.26
CA CYS A 156 -2.21 19.83 -6.18
C CYS A 156 -3.09 18.70 -6.74
N ALA A 157 -2.51 17.82 -7.56
CA ALA A 157 -3.18 16.61 -8.03
C ALA A 157 -2.20 15.44 -8.04
N SER A 158 -2.73 14.24 -7.80
CA SER A 158 -2.00 12.99 -8.05
C SER A 158 -2.38 12.51 -9.46
N LEU A 159 -1.43 12.60 -10.38
CA LEU A 159 -1.61 12.20 -11.78
C LEU A 159 -0.95 10.85 -12.03
N HIS A 160 -1.66 9.99 -12.76
CA HIS A 160 -1.22 8.64 -13.04
C HIS A 160 -1.35 8.33 -14.53
N ASP A 161 -0.37 7.64 -15.09
CA ASP A 161 -0.45 7.12 -16.45
C ASP A 161 -1.60 6.09 -16.54
N ALA A 162 -2.59 6.36 -17.40
CA ALA A 162 -3.78 5.54 -17.54
C ALA A 162 -3.50 4.11 -18.06
N GLU A 163 -2.38 3.91 -18.73
CA GLU A 163 -2.03 2.65 -19.40
C GLU A 163 -1.02 1.85 -18.61
N LEU A 164 -0.07 2.54 -17.96
CA LEU A 164 1.07 1.89 -17.31
C LEU A 164 0.95 1.83 -15.79
N CYS A 165 0.19 2.71 -15.14
CA CYS A 165 0.18 2.75 -13.67
C CYS A 165 -0.48 1.50 -13.06
N LEU A 166 0.28 0.73 -12.28
CA LEU A 166 -0.23 -0.47 -11.59
C LEU A 166 -1.27 -0.18 -10.51
N LEU A 167 -1.45 1.08 -10.12
CA LEU A 167 -2.48 1.48 -9.16
C LEU A 167 -3.88 1.01 -9.58
N ARG A 168 -4.16 0.97 -10.89
CA ARG A 168 -5.42 0.44 -11.45
C ARG A 168 -5.66 -1.04 -11.17
N GLN A 169 -4.60 -1.81 -10.99
CA GLN A 169 -4.67 -3.23 -10.68
C GLN A 169 -4.65 -3.49 -9.18
N LEU A 170 -3.95 -2.63 -8.42
CA LEU A 170 -3.72 -2.79 -6.98
C LEU A 170 -4.85 -2.24 -6.11
N VAL A 171 -5.63 -1.28 -6.62
CA VAL A 171 -6.69 -0.61 -5.86
C VAL A 171 -8.05 -0.95 -6.46
N PRO A 172 -9.09 -1.29 -5.66
CA PRO A 172 -10.43 -1.52 -6.16
C PRO A 172 -11.00 -0.32 -6.93
N VAL A 173 -11.77 -0.57 -7.98
CA VAL A 173 -12.39 0.47 -8.85
C VAL A 173 -13.17 1.52 -8.05
N THR A 174 -13.80 1.12 -6.94
CA THR A 174 -14.53 2.03 -6.05
C THR A 174 -13.65 3.09 -5.42
N ALA A 175 -12.41 2.73 -5.06
CA ALA A 175 -11.42 3.65 -4.50
C ALA A 175 -10.63 4.42 -5.56
N GLN A 176 -10.58 3.91 -6.81
CA GLN A 176 -9.87 4.58 -7.90
C GLN A 176 -10.46 5.94 -8.30
N ARG A 177 -11.70 6.25 -7.90
CA ARG A 177 -12.36 7.54 -8.18
C ARG A 177 -11.64 8.74 -7.58
N ALA A 178 -10.80 8.53 -6.58
CA ALA A 178 -9.98 9.58 -5.97
C ALA A 178 -8.74 9.95 -6.80
N PHE A 179 -8.42 9.20 -7.86
CA PHE A 179 -7.21 9.38 -8.66
C PHE A 179 -7.53 9.96 -10.05
N THR A 180 -6.58 10.73 -10.59
CA THR A 180 -6.68 11.28 -11.94
C THR A 180 -5.76 10.50 -12.87
N PHE A 181 -6.35 9.76 -13.81
CA PHE A 181 -5.61 9.01 -14.83
C PHE A 181 -5.54 9.81 -16.14
N VAL A 182 -4.34 9.99 -16.68
CA VAL A 182 -4.06 10.78 -17.89
C VAL A 182 -3.41 9.93 -18.97
N SER A 183 -3.56 10.33 -20.23
CA SER A 183 -2.88 9.68 -21.35
C SER A 183 -1.44 10.17 -21.43
N CYS A 184 -0.47 9.26 -21.52
CA CYS A 184 0.94 9.60 -21.73
C CYS A 184 1.53 8.90 -22.97
N ARG A 185 0.67 8.51 -23.93
CA ARG A 185 1.01 7.69 -25.11
C ARG A 185 2.16 8.28 -25.94
N ASP A 186 2.12 9.58 -26.19
CA ASP A 186 3.07 10.24 -27.08
C ASP A 186 4.43 10.54 -26.39
N ALA A 187 4.52 10.31 -25.09
CA ALA A 187 5.73 10.56 -24.30
C ALA A 187 6.91 9.63 -24.65
N SER A 188 6.63 8.44 -25.18
CA SER A 188 7.67 7.49 -25.64
C SER A 188 8.17 7.75 -27.05
N SER A 189 7.41 8.49 -27.86
CA SER A 189 7.67 8.68 -29.30
C SER A 189 8.80 9.67 -29.60
N LEU A 190 9.31 10.37 -28.57
CA LEU A 190 10.36 11.38 -28.68
C LEU A 190 11.69 10.94 -28.04
N SER A 191 11.79 9.68 -27.59
CA SER A 191 13.05 9.05 -27.20
C SER A 191 13.63 8.32 -28.42
N SER A 192 13.87 9.07 -29.50
CA SER A 192 14.67 8.57 -30.61
C SER A 192 16.12 8.68 -30.18
N ASP A 193 16.62 7.66 -29.50
CA ASP A 193 18.05 7.39 -29.40
C ASP A 193 18.53 7.06 -30.81
N ASP A 194 18.86 8.08 -31.60
CA ASP A 194 19.82 7.93 -32.69
C ASP A 194 21.20 7.79 -32.03
N ASP A 195 21.58 6.53 -31.75
CA ASP A 195 22.95 6.11 -31.54
C ASP A 195 23.73 6.32 -32.85
N ASP A 196 24.10 7.57 -33.15
CA ASP A 196 25.18 7.87 -34.09
C ASP A 196 26.35 8.48 -33.32
N ALA A 197 27.29 7.60 -33.01
CA ALA A 197 28.60 7.94 -32.51
C ALA A 197 29.33 8.85 -33.51
N ALA A 198 29.41 10.15 -33.24
CA ALA A 198 30.67 10.89 -33.20
C ALA A 198 30.46 12.41 -32.97
N GLN A 199 31.32 12.95 -32.10
CA GLN A 199 31.70 14.37 -31.94
C GLN A 199 30.82 15.25 -31.04
N ASN A 200 31.18 15.25 -29.75
CA ASN A 200 31.72 16.40 -29.05
C ASN A 200 31.08 17.78 -29.36
N GLU A 201 29.92 18.08 -28.78
CA GLU A 201 29.58 19.44 -28.35
C GLU A 201 28.72 19.40 -27.07
N GLU A 202 29.06 20.30 -26.15
CA GLU A 202 28.42 20.58 -24.89
C GLU A 202 27.04 21.22 -25.16
N VAL A 203 25.99 20.39 -25.25
CA VAL A 203 24.60 20.88 -25.36
C VAL A 203 23.88 20.58 -24.07
N THR A 204 23.71 21.59 -23.24
CA THR A 204 22.68 21.61 -22.19
C THR A 204 21.31 21.51 -22.83
N GLU A 205 20.84 20.29 -23.07
CA GLU A 205 19.46 20.01 -23.44
C GLU A 205 18.56 20.22 -22.22
N HIS A 206 18.15 21.47 -22.02
CA HIS A 206 16.84 21.72 -21.42
C HIS A 206 15.79 21.45 -22.51
N GLU A 207 15.52 20.17 -22.78
CA GLU A 207 14.27 19.81 -23.46
C GLU A 207 13.14 20.35 -22.58
N ALA A 208 12.51 21.44 -23.03
CA ALA A 208 11.28 21.94 -22.44
C ALA A 208 10.26 20.82 -22.55
N GLU A 209 10.01 20.11 -21.45
CA GLU A 209 9.03 19.03 -21.41
C GLU A 209 7.69 19.60 -21.84
N ALA A 210 7.18 19.13 -22.98
CA ALA A 210 5.89 19.58 -23.50
C ALA A 210 4.81 19.38 -22.43
N GLU A 211 4.20 20.48 -21.99
CA GLU A 211 3.14 20.47 -21.00
C GLU A 211 1.79 20.22 -21.71
N GLU A 212 1.04 19.25 -21.21
CA GLU A 212 -0.35 18.99 -21.57
C GLU A 212 -1.27 19.52 -20.47
N SER A 213 -2.55 19.72 -20.79
CA SER A 213 -3.55 20.19 -19.83
C SER A 213 -4.62 19.14 -19.57
N VAL A 214 -4.99 18.94 -18.30
CA VAL A 214 -6.07 18.04 -17.88
C VAL A 214 -7.09 18.77 -17.01
N ALA A 215 -8.37 18.50 -17.21
CA ALA A 215 -9.44 18.94 -16.31
C ALA A 215 -9.50 18.04 -15.07
N LEU A 216 -9.32 18.62 -13.90
CA LEU A 216 -9.40 17.93 -12.61
C LEU A 216 -10.86 17.76 -12.16
N PRO A 217 -11.15 16.79 -11.28
CA PRO A 217 -12.49 16.63 -10.67
C PRO A 217 -13.00 17.88 -9.93
N SER A 218 -12.10 18.77 -9.51
CA SER A 218 -12.42 20.06 -8.91
C SER A 218 -12.96 21.10 -9.91
N GLY A 219 -12.92 20.81 -11.21
CA GLY A 219 -13.24 21.75 -12.29
C GLY A 219 -12.07 22.65 -12.70
N ALA A 220 -10.92 22.55 -12.02
CA ALA A 220 -9.71 23.28 -12.40
C ALA A 220 -8.97 22.59 -13.55
N THR A 221 -8.29 23.38 -14.40
CA THR A 221 -7.37 22.85 -15.40
C THR A 221 -5.95 22.85 -14.85
N ALA A 222 -5.24 21.74 -15.02
CA ALA A 222 -3.88 21.56 -14.56
C ALA A 222 -2.95 21.26 -15.74
N ALA A 223 -1.82 21.96 -15.81
CA ALA A 223 -0.74 21.59 -16.70
C ALA A 223 0.06 20.42 -16.09
N TYR A 224 0.50 19.49 -16.93
CA TYR A 224 1.34 18.36 -16.53
C TYR A 224 2.30 17.97 -17.66
N ALA A 225 3.46 17.44 -17.29
CA ALA A 225 4.41 16.86 -18.23
C ALA A 225 4.17 15.34 -18.36
N PRO A 226 3.70 14.82 -19.50
CA PRO A 226 3.39 13.39 -19.66
C PRO A 226 4.58 12.47 -19.37
N ARG A 227 5.80 12.88 -19.76
CA ARG A 227 7.05 12.15 -19.48
C ARG A 227 7.31 12.01 -17.98
N ARG A 228 7.06 13.05 -17.17
CA ARG A 228 7.22 12.98 -15.71
C ARG A 228 6.22 12.04 -15.07
N VAL A 229 4.95 12.14 -15.47
CA VAL A 229 3.88 11.25 -14.96
C VAL A 229 4.22 9.80 -15.27
N ARG A 230 4.61 9.51 -16.51
CA ARG A 230 5.01 8.16 -16.92
C ARG A 230 6.22 7.64 -16.16
N ARG A 231 7.29 8.43 -16.04
CA ARG A 231 8.49 8.05 -15.26
C ARG A 231 8.13 7.77 -13.81
N HIS A 232 7.31 8.62 -13.20
CA HIS A 232 6.82 8.43 -11.84
C HIS A 232 6.03 7.12 -11.67
N CYS A 233 5.13 6.79 -12.59
CA CYS A 233 4.41 5.52 -12.60
C CYS A 233 5.31 4.31 -12.82
N LEU A 234 6.33 4.40 -13.69
CA LEU A 234 7.28 3.32 -13.91
C LEU A 234 8.13 3.04 -12.66
N THR A 235 8.67 4.08 -12.02
CA THR A 235 9.40 3.93 -10.75
C THR A 235 8.52 3.32 -9.67
N PHE A 236 7.26 3.74 -9.59
CA PHE A 236 6.29 3.12 -8.69
C PHE A 236 6.11 1.62 -9.01
N ASN A 237 5.88 1.29 -10.29
CA ASN A 237 5.65 -0.09 -10.71
C ASN A 237 6.82 -1.02 -10.36
N GLU A 238 8.04 -0.58 -10.62
CA GLU A 238 9.26 -1.32 -10.28
C GLU A 238 9.36 -1.61 -8.77
N ALA A 239 8.99 -0.64 -7.93
CA ALA A 239 9.03 -0.78 -6.49
C ALA A 239 7.92 -1.68 -5.93
N VAL A 240 6.70 -1.64 -6.51
CA VAL A 240 5.54 -2.36 -5.94
C VAL A 240 5.35 -3.78 -6.48
N LEU A 241 5.78 -4.05 -7.70
CA LEU A 241 5.55 -5.35 -8.34
C LEU A 241 6.16 -6.52 -7.54
N PRO A 242 7.40 -6.44 -7.00
CA PRO A 242 7.96 -7.50 -6.17
C PRO A 242 7.15 -7.70 -4.88
N LEU A 243 6.75 -6.60 -4.22
CA LEU A 243 5.97 -6.64 -2.98
C LEU A 243 4.60 -7.28 -3.19
N TRP A 244 3.93 -6.93 -4.30
CA TRP A 244 2.62 -7.49 -4.63
C TRP A 244 2.70 -8.98 -4.95
N ARG A 245 3.68 -9.41 -5.76
CA ARG A 245 3.92 -10.83 -6.05
C ARG A 245 4.24 -11.62 -4.78
N GLU A 246 5.05 -11.05 -3.90
CA GLU A 246 5.38 -11.64 -2.60
C GLU A 246 4.13 -11.78 -1.72
N LYS A 247 3.32 -10.72 -1.59
CA LYS A 247 2.03 -10.77 -0.86
C LYS A 247 1.14 -11.90 -1.39
N GLN A 248 0.95 -12.00 -2.71
CA GLN A 248 0.15 -13.05 -3.34
C GLN A 248 0.71 -14.46 -3.10
N ARG A 249 2.04 -14.63 -3.19
CA ARG A 249 2.69 -15.91 -2.91
C ARG A 249 2.45 -16.35 -1.47
N LEU A 250 2.66 -15.45 -0.51
CA LEU A 250 2.48 -15.73 0.91
C LEU A 250 1.01 -16.04 1.25
N MET A 251 0.06 -15.34 0.64
CA MET A 251 -1.37 -15.67 0.78
C MET A 251 -1.70 -17.07 0.29
N ARG A 252 -1.16 -17.49 -0.87
CA ARG A 252 -1.34 -18.87 -1.36
C ARG A 252 -0.77 -19.90 -0.40
N GLN A 253 0.43 -19.64 0.15
CA GLN A 253 1.01 -20.51 1.17
C GLN A 253 0.10 -20.58 2.41
N LEU A 254 -0.42 -19.45 2.90
CA LEU A 254 -1.36 -19.49 4.04
C LEU A 254 -2.61 -20.32 3.75
N GLN A 255 -3.13 -20.24 2.53
CA GLN A 255 -4.27 -21.05 2.09
C GLN A 255 -3.92 -22.54 2.10
N GLU A 256 -2.79 -22.93 1.49
CA GLU A 256 -2.28 -24.31 1.49
C GLU A 256 -2.15 -24.88 2.91
N TRP A 257 -1.54 -24.12 3.83
CA TRP A 257 -1.39 -24.55 5.23
C TRP A 257 -2.72 -24.59 5.97
N THR A 258 -3.70 -23.78 5.59
CA THR A 258 -5.05 -23.84 6.18
C THR A 258 -5.79 -25.10 5.71
N GLU A 259 -5.65 -25.47 4.45
CA GLU A 259 -6.21 -26.70 3.89
C GLU A 259 -5.58 -27.95 4.52
N GLU A 260 -4.27 -27.93 4.75
CA GLU A 260 -3.56 -29.01 5.46
C GLU A 260 -4.09 -29.20 6.88
N LEU A 261 -4.30 -28.11 7.63
CA LEU A 261 -4.92 -28.18 8.96
C LEU A 261 -6.35 -28.74 8.93
N GLN A 262 -7.13 -28.39 7.91
CA GLN A 262 -8.48 -28.93 7.73
C GLN A 262 -8.47 -30.42 7.41
N ALA A 263 -7.52 -30.87 6.59
CA ALA A 263 -7.34 -32.28 6.26
C ALA A 263 -6.97 -33.11 7.51
N GLU A 264 -6.04 -32.62 8.33
CA GLU A 264 -5.69 -33.26 9.60
C GLU A 264 -6.87 -33.31 10.55
N LEU A 265 -7.63 -32.21 10.69
CA LEU A 265 -8.84 -32.20 11.52
C LEU A 265 -9.88 -33.23 11.03
N ALA A 266 -10.05 -33.37 9.72
CA ALA A 266 -10.95 -34.36 9.14
C ALA A 266 -10.46 -35.80 9.36
N SER A 267 -9.16 -36.05 9.22
CA SER A 267 -8.53 -37.35 9.46
C SER A 267 -8.79 -37.83 10.90
N VAL A 268 -8.53 -36.97 11.89
CA VAL A 268 -8.77 -37.27 13.31
C VAL A 268 -10.26 -37.51 13.57
N ALA A 269 -11.15 -36.71 12.96
CA ALA A 269 -12.60 -36.90 13.11
C ALA A 269 -13.13 -38.19 12.48
N THR A 270 -12.43 -38.77 11.50
CA THR A 270 -12.79 -40.06 10.89
C THR A 270 -12.20 -41.27 11.61
N SER A 271 -11.16 -41.06 12.41
CA SER A 271 -10.47 -42.11 13.19
C SER A 271 -11.01 -42.25 14.62
N ALA A 272 -11.81 -41.29 15.11
CA ALA A 272 -12.48 -41.28 16.41
C ALA A 272 -13.89 -41.91 16.35
#